data_AF-X1UCF1-F1
#
_entry.id   AF-X1UCF1-F1
#
_cell.length_a   1.000
_cell.length_b   1.000
_cell.length_c   1.000
_cell.angle_alpha   90.00
_cell.angle_beta   90.00
_cell.angle_gamma   90.00
#
_symmetry.space_group_name_H-M   'P 1'
#
loop_
_entity.id
_entity.type
_entity.pdbx_description
1 polymer ?
#
loop_
_entity_poly.entity_id
_entity_poly.type
_entity_poly.pdbx_seq_one_letter_code
_entity_poly.pdbx_strand_id
1 'polypeptide(L)'
;PTIKTLASFLIEPRIRIALEGESERLDTVLKTGNAEYPCLFRRESWNSKRQLLAALPNMDLQFYGTDKDTQAILAMLTSRELPIRQGTKTLGRNGDLWVLRDGVFSKDGWVEDPALIYIPSEVEFDRRVHYPVAEDETVLIKQIIPLLLRLNEGRIIFPVLGWFFAIGRAEVTIGQPELHTGVAYELQEPPPVAVPRANAVVKHRLITTRLPVEGYPP
;
A
#
# COMPACT_ATOMS: atom_id res chain seq x y z
N PRO A 1 16.46 -41.85 -19.51
CA PRO A 1 16.50 -40.38 -19.34
C PRO A 1 17.21 -39.99 -18.04
N THR A 2 18.40 -39.37 -18.14
CA THR A 2 19.13 -38.86 -16.98
C THR A 2 18.40 -37.63 -16.46
N ILE A 3 17.76 -37.73 -15.29
CA ILE A 3 17.09 -36.60 -14.65
C ILE A 3 18.19 -35.67 -14.12
N LYS A 4 18.43 -34.57 -14.82
CA LYS A 4 19.36 -33.54 -14.38
C LYS A 4 18.63 -32.59 -13.42
N THR A 5 18.94 -32.65 -12.13
CA THR A 5 18.41 -31.72 -11.14
C THR A 5 19.03 -30.34 -11.37
N LEU A 6 18.21 -29.36 -11.74
CA LEU A 6 18.65 -27.99 -12.06
C LEU A 6 18.66 -27.06 -10.85
N ALA A 7 17.86 -27.36 -9.82
CA ALA A 7 17.70 -26.54 -8.62
C ALA A 7 17.49 -27.42 -7.39
N SER A 8 17.85 -26.90 -6.21
CA SER A 8 17.52 -27.52 -4.92
C SER A 8 16.09 -27.25 -4.44
N PHE A 9 15.30 -26.54 -5.23
CA PHE A 9 13.95 -26.07 -4.89
C PHE A 9 12.99 -26.23 -6.07
N LEU A 10 11.69 -26.24 -5.77
CA LEU A 10 10.60 -26.16 -6.73
C LEU A 10 10.10 -24.73 -6.85
N ILE A 11 9.72 -24.32 -8.06
CA ILE A 11 9.16 -23.00 -8.35
C ILE A 11 7.67 -23.18 -8.66
N GLU A 12 6.83 -22.61 -7.82
CA GLU A 12 5.39 -22.57 -8.03
C GLU A 12 4.94 -21.15 -8.39
N PRO A 13 4.61 -20.87 -9.65
CA PRO A 13 4.07 -19.58 -10.04
C PRO A 13 2.62 -19.43 -9.55
N ARG A 14 2.28 -18.27 -8.99
CA ARG A 14 0.94 -17.98 -8.48
C ARG A 14 0.20 -17.01 -9.40
N ILE A 15 0.75 -15.81 -9.57
CA ILE A 15 0.11 -14.72 -10.30
C ILE A 15 1.15 -13.93 -11.10
N ARG A 16 0.71 -13.28 -12.18
CA ARG A 16 1.50 -12.27 -12.90
C ARG A 16 1.02 -10.89 -12.51
N ILE A 17 1.96 -9.98 -12.30
CA ILE A 17 1.67 -8.64 -11.81
C ILE A 17 2.19 -7.62 -12.81
N ALA A 18 1.26 -6.93 -13.46
CA ALA A 18 1.55 -5.83 -14.35
C ALA A 18 1.75 -4.55 -13.55
N LEU A 19 2.81 -3.80 -13.85
CA LEU A 19 3.05 -2.49 -13.26
C LEU A 19 3.06 -1.44 -14.37
N GLU A 20 2.54 -0.26 -14.08
CA GLU A 20 2.58 0.85 -15.04
C GLU A 20 4.02 1.29 -15.31
N GLY A 21 4.42 1.28 -16.58
CA GLY A 21 5.76 1.71 -17.03
C GLY A 21 6.92 0.78 -16.66
N GLU A 22 6.65 -0.40 -16.08
CA GLU A 22 7.66 -1.37 -15.65
C GLU A 22 7.44 -2.75 -16.28
N SER A 23 8.49 -3.58 -16.26
CA SER A 23 8.35 -4.98 -16.64
C SER A 23 7.47 -5.72 -15.63
N GLU A 24 6.68 -6.67 -16.13
CA GLU A 24 5.85 -7.51 -15.27
C GLU A 24 6.70 -8.27 -14.25
N ARG A 25 6.09 -8.52 -13.10
CA ARG A 25 6.67 -9.35 -12.05
C ARG A 25 5.90 -10.65 -11.93
N LEU A 26 6.62 -11.71 -11.61
CA LEU A 26 6.06 -13.04 -11.39
C LEU A 26 6.09 -13.33 -9.90
N ASP A 27 4.91 -13.42 -9.29
CA ASP A 27 4.78 -13.88 -7.91
C ASP A 27 4.88 -15.41 -7.88
N THR A 28 5.78 -15.89 -7.04
CA THR A 28 6.13 -17.30 -6.94
C THR A 28 6.32 -17.70 -5.48
N VAL A 29 6.12 -18.98 -5.21
CA VAL A 29 6.62 -19.61 -3.99
C VAL A 29 7.68 -20.63 -4.35
N LEU A 30 8.83 -20.50 -3.67
CA LEU A 30 9.92 -21.44 -3.75
C LEU A 30 9.77 -22.46 -2.63
N LYS A 31 9.71 -23.75 -2.98
CA LYS A 31 9.56 -24.84 -2.00
C LYS A 31 10.82 -25.69 -1.92
N THR A 32 11.32 -25.90 -0.71
CA THR A 32 12.46 -26.79 -0.43
C THR A 32 12.23 -27.53 0.88
N GLY A 33 12.17 -28.86 0.82
CA GLY A 33 11.76 -29.67 1.99
C GLY A 33 10.43 -29.20 2.56
N ASN A 34 10.43 -28.73 3.81
CA ASN A 34 9.25 -28.18 4.51
C ASN A 34 9.22 -26.64 4.54
N ALA A 35 10.14 -25.97 3.86
CA ALA A 35 10.21 -24.51 3.83
C ALA A 35 9.56 -23.95 2.56
N GLU A 36 8.81 -22.87 2.72
CA GLU A 36 8.22 -22.09 1.64
C GLU A 36 8.73 -20.64 1.70
N TYR A 37 9.23 -20.14 0.57
CA TYR A 37 9.72 -18.77 0.46
C TYR A 37 8.94 -18.01 -0.61
N PRO A 38 8.13 -16.99 -0.24
CA PRO A 38 7.51 -16.10 -1.22
C PRO A 38 8.61 -15.28 -1.92
N CYS A 39 8.56 -15.26 -3.25
CA CYS A 39 9.55 -14.59 -4.07
C CYS A 39 8.87 -13.90 -5.27
N LEU A 40 9.16 -12.61 -5.40
CA LEU A 40 8.65 -11.78 -6.49
C LEU A 40 9.76 -11.55 -7.52
N PHE A 41 9.77 -12.35 -8.58
CA PHE A 41 10.80 -12.25 -9.62
C PHE A 41 10.47 -11.12 -10.61
N ARG A 42 11.49 -10.36 -10.98
CA ARG A 42 11.42 -9.44 -12.12
C ARG A 42 11.75 -10.18 -13.41
N ARG A 43 11.40 -9.60 -14.56
CA ARG A 43 11.74 -10.20 -15.86
C ARG A 43 13.25 -10.42 -16.03
N GLU A 44 14.07 -9.53 -15.47
CA GLU A 44 15.53 -9.56 -15.62
C GLU A 44 16.18 -10.63 -14.74
N SER A 45 15.51 -11.08 -13.67
CA SER A 45 15.97 -12.17 -12.81
C SER A 45 16.21 -13.46 -13.60
N TRP A 46 15.50 -13.63 -14.72
CA TRP A 46 15.59 -14.83 -15.55
C TRP A 46 16.69 -14.76 -16.63
N ASN A 47 17.30 -13.59 -16.87
CA ASN A 47 18.24 -13.40 -17.99
C ASN A 47 19.57 -14.16 -17.80
N SER A 48 19.96 -14.46 -16.57
CA SER A 48 21.17 -15.24 -16.29
C SER A 48 21.04 -16.00 -14.96
N LYS A 49 21.85 -17.05 -14.79
CA LYS A 49 22.04 -17.76 -13.52
C LYS A 49 22.39 -16.79 -12.39
N ARG A 50 23.29 -15.83 -12.66
CA ARG A 50 23.74 -14.84 -11.67
C ARG A 50 22.57 -13.99 -11.16
N GLN A 51 21.73 -13.49 -12.08
CA GLN A 51 20.57 -12.68 -11.72
C GLN A 51 19.48 -13.49 -11.02
N LEU A 52 19.29 -14.75 -11.40
CA LEU A 52 18.36 -15.65 -10.72
C LEU A 52 18.79 -15.86 -9.27
N LEU A 53 20.06 -16.26 -9.06
CA LEU A 53 20.62 -16.48 -7.72
C LEU A 53 20.57 -15.22 -6.85
N ALA A 54 20.84 -14.04 -7.43
CA ALA A 54 20.75 -12.77 -6.71
C ALA A 54 19.31 -12.40 -6.28
N ALA A 55 18.29 -12.97 -6.93
CA ALA A 55 16.89 -12.75 -6.59
C ALA A 55 16.35 -13.77 -5.56
N LEU A 56 17.13 -14.80 -5.22
CA LEU A 56 16.70 -15.81 -4.24
C LEU A 56 16.75 -15.22 -2.82
N PRO A 57 15.72 -15.48 -1.99
CA PRO A 57 15.62 -14.89 -0.66
C PRO A 57 16.54 -15.52 0.39
N ASN A 58 17.10 -16.71 0.13
CA ASN A 58 17.89 -17.47 1.11
C ASN A 58 19.10 -18.17 0.45
N MET A 59 20.17 -18.35 1.22
CA MET A 59 21.46 -18.90 0.78
C MET A 59 21.44 -20.42 0.53
N ASP A 60 20.49 -21.13 1.14
CA ASP A 60 20.27 -22.57 0.98
C ASP A 60 19.62 -22.93 -0.37
N LEU A 61 19.04 -21.95 -1.05
CA LEU A 61 18.47 -22.10 -2.39
C LEU A 61 19.58 -22.05 -3.44
N GLN A 62 19.78 -23.17 -4.13
CA GLN A 62 20.85 -23.36 -5.09
C GLN A 62 20.30 -23.66 -6.48
N PHE A 63 20.91 -23.03 -7.48
CA PHE A 63 20.63 -23.28 -8.90
C PHE A 63 21.88 -23.80 -9.60
N TYR A 64 21.82 -25.04 -10.05
CA TYR A 64 22.91 -25.77 -10.72
C TYR A 64 22.86 -25.63 -12.24
N GLY A 65 21.75 -25.11 -12.79
CA GLY A 65 21.58 -24.90 -14.22
C GLY A 65 22.50 -23.84 -14.84
N THR A 66 22.29 -23.61 -16.12
CA THR A 66 22.94 -22.61 -16.97
C THR A 66 22.00 -21.44 -17.27
N ASP A 67 22.51 -20.38 -17.90
CA ASP A 67 21.67 -19.25 -18.36
C ASP A 67 20.56 -19.69 -19.32
N LYS A 68 20.85 -20.68 -20.18
CA LYS A 68 19.87 -21.28 -21.08
C LYS A 68 18.75 -22.00 -20.31
N ASP A 69 19.11 -22.68 -19.23
CA ASP A 69 18.13 -23.35 -18.36
C ASP A 69 17.23 -22.32 -17.66
N THR A 70 17.78 -21.18 -17.23
CA THR A 70 16.98 -20.09 -16.65
C THR A 70 15.94 -19.54 -17.63
N GLN A 71 16.32 -19.31 -18.89
CA GLN A 71 15.38 -18.89 -19.93
C GLN A 71 14.32 -19.96 -20.25
N ALA A 72 14.71 -21.23 -20.29
CA ALA A 72 13.78 -22.34 -20.50
C ALA A 72 12.76 -22.47 -19.35
N ILE A 73 13.20 -22.27 -18.11
CA ILE A 73 12.31 -22.22 -16.94
C ILE A 73 11.32 -21.08 -17.07
N LEU A 74 11.76 -19.87 -17.42
CA LEU A 74 10.85 -18.75 -17.64
C LEU A 74 9.79 -19.10 -18.70
N ALA A 75 10.21 -19.65 -19.85
CA ALA A 75 9.28 -20.06 -20.91
C ALA A 75 8.24 -21.07 -20.41
N MET A 76 8.65 -22.05 -19.58
CA MET A 76 7.78 -23.03 -18.96
C MET A 76 6.83 -22.43 -17.92
N LEU A 77 7.28 -21.42 -17.15
CA LEU A 77 6.43 -20.74 -16.18
C LEU A 77 5.39 -19.86 -16.89
N THR A 78 5.77 -19.19 -17.97
CA THR A 78 4.88 -18.32 -18.74
C THR A 78 3.94 -19.05 -19.69
N SER A 79 4.17 -20.33 -19.98
CA SER A 79 3.24 -21.14 -20.77
C SER A 79 2.01 -21.58 -19.99
N ARG A 80 2.02 -21.42 -18.67
CA ARG A 80 0.87 -21.67 -17.80
C ARG A 80 -0.06 -20.45 -17.83
N GLU A 81 -1.35 -20.69 -17.87
CA GLU A 81 -2.34 -19.64 -17.63
C GLU A 81 -2.30 -19.27 -16.15
N LEU A 82 -1.87 -18.04 -15.88
CA LEU A 82 -1.81 -17.47 -14.54
C LEU A 82 -2.71 -16.23 -14.51
N PRO A 83 -3.45 -16.01 -13.41
CA PRO A 83 -4.19 -14.77 -13.24
C PRO A 83 -3.24 -13.58 -13.29
N ILE A 84 -3.67 -12.55 -14.01
CA ILE A 84 -2.95 -11.28 -14.13
C ILE A 84 -3.62 -10.28 -13.20
N ARG A 85 -2.82 -9.55 -12.42
CA ARG A 85 -3.25 -8.49 -11.50
C ARG A 85 -2.48 -7.21 -11.79
N GLN A 86 -3.09 -6.07 -11.50
CA GLN A 86 -2.42 -4.77 -11.54
C GLN A 86 -1.67 -4.57 -10.22
N GLY A 87 -0.41 -4.14 -10.30
CA GLY A 87 0.44 -3.86 -9.15
C GLY A 87 0.56 -2.37 -8.93
N THR A 88 0.55 -1.93 -7.67
CA THR A 88 0.87 -0.55 -7.28
C THR A 88 1.96 -0.52 -6.21
N LYS A 89 2.83 0.50 -6.28
CA LYS A 89 3.83 0.80 -5.25
C LYS A 89 3.32 1.80 -4.21
N THR A 90 2.12 2.32 -4.40
CA THR A 90 1.52 3.33 -3.53
C THR A 90 0.62 2.64 -2.51
N LEU A 91 0.95 2.77 -1.23
CA LEU A 91 0.05 2.41 -0.13
C LEU A 91 -1.04 3.48 0.05
N GLY A 92 -2.23 3.06 0.46
CA GLY A 92 -3.35 3.92 0.75
C GLY A 92 -4.31 4.08 -0.43
N ARG A 93 -4.84 5.29 -0.60
CA ARG A 93 -5.94 5.56 -1.54
C ARG A 93 -5.48 5.43 -3.00
N ASN A 94 -6.15 4.56 -3.76
CA ASN A 94 -5.98 4.41 -5.20
C ASN A 94 -7.34 4.26 -5.90
N GLY A 95 -7.76 5.24 -6.70
CA GLY A 95 -9.02 5.16 -7.45
C GLY A 95 -10.25 5.22 -6.55
N ASP A 96 -10.95 4.11 -6.34
CA ASP A 96 -12.01 3.89 -5.32
C ASP A 96 -11.60 2.86 -4.24
N LEU A 97 -10.35 2.41 -4.30
CA LEU A 97 -9.80 1.37 -3.46
C LEU A 97 -8.82 1.90 -2.40
N TRP A 98 -8.87 1.17 -1.30
CA TRP A 98 -8.09 1.10 -0.08
C TRP A 98 -6.85 0.21 -0.13
N VAL A 99 -5.73 0.54 -0.76
CA VAL A 99 -4.65 -0.45 -0.94
C VAL A 99 -3.75 -0.58 0.29
N LEU A 100 -3.59 -1.79 0.79
CA LEU A 100 -2.71 -2.15 1.89
C LEU A 100 -1.76 -3.27 1.48
N ARG A 101 -0.81 -3.58 2.36
CA ARG A 101 0.16 -4.66 2.15
C ARG A 101 -0.49 -6.03 2.08
N ASP A 102 -1.47 -6.27 2.95
CA ASP A 102 -2.06 -7.60 3.15
C ASP A 102 -3.44 -7.72 2.47
N GLY A 103 -3.89 -6.70 1.75
CA GLY A 103 -5.16 -6.73 1.01
C GLY A 103 -5.63 -5.36 0.54
N VAL A 104 -6.88 -5.31 0.06
CA VAL A 104 -7.50 -4.10 -0.46
C VAL A 104 -8.89 -3.92 0.12
N PHE A 105 -9.20 -2.68 0.51
CA PHE A 105 -10.54 -2.27 0.92
C PHE A 105 -11.27 -1.54 -0.22
N SER A 106 -12.59 -1.66 -0.28
CA SER A 106 -13.47 -0.75 -1.00
C SER A 106 -14.34 -0.02 0.02
N LYS A 107 -15.26 0.83 -0.47
CA LYS A 107 -16.32 1.42 0.36
C LYS A 107 -17.20 0.38 1.08
N ASP A 108 -17.26 -0.85 0.55
CA ASP A 108 -18.14 -1.93 1.02
C ASP A 108 -17.39 -2.93 1.94
N GLY A 109 -16.09 -2.71 2.20
CA GLY A 109 -15.27 -3.57 3.07
C GLY A 109 -14.10 -4.23 2.34
N TRP A 110 -13.64 -5.37 2.84
CA TRP A 110 -12.54 -6.13 2.23
C TRP A 110 -12.95 -6.65 0.85
N VAL A 111 -12.05 -6.48 -0.13
CA VAL A 111 -12.25 -7.02 -1.48
C VAL A 111 -11.64 -8.42 -1.54
N GLU A 112 -12.48 -9.41 -1.78
CA GLU A 112 -12.03 -10.77 -2.12
C GLU A 112 -11.40 -10.77 -3.52
N ASP A 113 -10.21 -11.38 -3.65
CA ASP A 113 -9.43 -11.46 -4.89
C ASP A 113 -9.30 -10.12 -5.66
N PRO A 114 -8.63 -9.12 -5.07
CA PRO A 114 -8.58 -7.78 -5.65
C PRO A 114 -7.79 -7.76 -6.95
N ALA A 115 -8.34 -7.11 -7.99
CA ALA A 115 -7.65 -6.93 -9.26
C ALA A 115 -6.37 -6.08 -9.15
N LEU A 116 -6.30 -5.23 -8.12
CA LEU A 116 -5.17 -4.38 -7.77
C LEU A 116 -4.50 -4.92 -6.51
N ILE A 117 -3.17 -5.04 -6.52
CA ILE A 117 -2.39 -5.51 -5.37
C ILE A 117 -1.22 -4.58 -5.09
N TYR A 118 -0.83 -4.52 -3.82
CA TYR A 118 0.34 -3.78 -3.42
C TYR A 118 1.63 -4.58 -3.67
N ILE A 119 2.63 -3.92 -4.25
CA ILE A 119 3.98 -4.45 -4.36
C ILE A 119 4.87 -3.73 -3.35
N PRO A 120 5.37 -4.44 -2.33
CA PRO A 120 6.25 -3.85 -1.33
C PRO A 120 7.43 -3.12 -1.94
N SER A 121 7.65 -1.90 -1.47
CA SER A 121 8.92 -1.21 -1.69
C SER A 121 9.91 -1.63 -0.58
N GLU A 122 11.19 -1.34 -0.77
CA GLU A 122 12.23 -1.62 0.24
C GLU A 122 12.18 -0.66 1.44
N VAL A 123 11.21 0.26 1.49
CA VAL A 123 11.08 1.26 2.53
C VAL A 123 10.52 0.63 3.80
N GLU A 124 11.17 0.83 4.94
CA GLU A 124 10.76 0.25 6.23
C GLU A 124 9.33 0.60 6.65
N PHE A 125 8.83 1.76 6.22
CA PHE A 125 7.48 2.24 6.55
C PHE A 125 6.41 1.22 6.11
N ASP A 126 6.57 0.63 4.94
CA ASP A 126 5.60 -0.32 4.37
C ASP A 126 5.45 -1.57 5.24
N ARG A 127 6.48 -1.91 6.02
CA ARG A 127 6.47 -3.06 6.95
C ARG A 127 5.81 -2.76 8.29
N ARG A 128 5.53 -1.48 8.59
CA ARG A 128 4.91 -1.05 9.86
C ARG A 128 3.43 -0.73 9.71
N VAL A 129 2.97 -0.48 8.48
CA VAL A 129 1.57 -0.16 8.19
C VAL A 129 0.80 -1.45 7.94
N HIS A 130 0.16 -1.94 8.99
CA HIS A 130 -0.78 -3.06 8.94
C HIS A 130 -2.12 -2.63 9.50
N TYR A 131 -3.20 -3.14 8.92
CA TYR A 131 -4.55 -2.98 9.47
C TYR A 131 -4.88 -4.27 10.22
N PRO A 132 -4.73 -4.30 11.55
CA PRO A 132 -5.12 -5.48 12.31
C PRO A 132 -6.63 -5.66 12.16
N VAL A 133 -7.06 -6.87 11.83
CA VAL A 133 -8.46 -7.25 11.98
C VAL A 133 -8.72 -7.30 13.48
N ALA A 134 -9.45 -6.31 14.01
CA ALA A 134 -9.89 -6.35 15.39
C ALA A 134 -11.13 -7.23 15.48
N GLU A 135 -11.05 -8.31 16.27
CA GLU A 135 -12.19 -9.20 16.52
C GLU A 135 -13.28 -8.51 17.36
N ASP A 136 -12.89 -7.52 18.19
CA ASP A 136 -13.79 -6.73 19.02
C ASP A 136 -13.59 -5.23 18.76
N GLU A 137 -14.53 -4.67 17.99
CA GLU A 137 -14.60 -3.24 17.66
C GLU A 137 -14.62 -2.36 18.92
N THR A 138 -15.29 -2.81 19.98
CA THR A 138 -15.41 -2.04 21.23
C THR A 138 -14.07 -1.89 21.93
N VAL A 139 -13.26 -2.97 21.93
CA VAL A 139 -11.91 -2.94 22.50
C VAL A 139 -10.99 -2.04 21.67
N LEU A 140 -11.07 -2.12 20.33
CA LEU A 140 -10.29 -1.27 19.44
C LEU A 140 -10.62 0.23 19.64
N ILE A 141 -11.91 0.58 19.68
CA ILE A 141 -12.37 1.95 19.90
C ILE A 141 -11.82 2.51 21.22
N LYS A 142 -11.86 1.72 22.31
CA LYS A 142 -11.31 2.12 23.61
C LYS A 142 -9.81 2.40 23.57
N GLN A 143 -9.07 1.74 22.68
CA GLN A 143 -7.64 1.99 22.47
C GLN A 143 -7.37 3.19 21.55
N ILE A 144 -8.19 3.40 20.52
CA ILE A 144 -8.01 4.46 19.52
C ILE A 144 -8.41 5.84 20.06
N ILE A 145 -9.53 5.96 20.78
CA ILE A 145 -10.04 7.27 21.26
C ILE A 145 -8.97 8.07 22.04
N PRO A 146 -8.24 7.48 23.01
CA PRO A 146 -7.16 8.18 23.71
C PRO A 146 -6.03 8.62 22.78
N LEU A 147 -5.72 7.84 21.74
CA LEU A 147 -4.66 8.16 20.77
C LEU A 147 -5.06 9.31 19.86
N LEU A 148 -6.33 9.38 19.44
CA LEU A 148 -6.84 10.50 18.62
C LEU A 148 -6.64 11.85 19.31
N LEU A 149 -6.86 11.92 20.62
CA LEU A 149 -6.67 13.13 21.41
C LEU A 149 -5.20 13.45 21.71
N ARG A 150 -4.30 12.46 21.64
CA ARG A 150 -2.85 12.64 21.86
C ARG A 150 -2.09 12.99 20.59
N LEU A 151 -2.52 12.43 19.45
CA LEU A 151 -1.85 12.62 18.15
C LEU A 151 -2.24 13.92 17.47
N ASN A 152 -3.41 14.48 17.79
CA ASN A 152 -3.94 15.68 17.15
C ASN A 152 -3.99 16.84 18.14
N GLU A 153 -3.79 18.05 17.64
CA GLU A 153 -4.04 19.25 18.42
C GLU A 153 -5.54 19.39 18.72
N GLY A 154 -5.88 19.74 19.97
CA GLY A 154 -7.27 19.88 20.42
C GLY A 154 -8.12 20.77 19.50
N ARG A 155 -7.56 21.90 19.05
CA ARG A 155 -8.24 22.83 18.12
C ARG A 155 -8.62 22.23 16.77
N ILE A 156 -7.98 21.13 16.36
CA ILE A 156 -8.26 20.43 15.09
C ILE A 156 -9.20 19.25 15.36
N ILE A 157 -8.92 18.43 16.36
CA ILE A 157 -9.68 17.19 16.59
C ILE A 157 -11.07 17.43 17.20
N PHE A 158 -11.22 18.43 18.08
CA PHE A 158 -12.52 18.68 18.72
C PHE A 158 -13.60 19.16 17.75
N PRO A 159 -13.35 20.09 16.80
CA PRO A 159 -14.34 20.43 15.77
C PRO A 159 -14.74 19.24 14.89
N VAL A 160 -13.75 18.42 14.48
CA VAL A 160 -14.00 17.21 13.67
C VAL A 160 -14.92 16.23 14.41
N LEU A 161 -14.58 15.90 15.66
CA LEU A 161 -15.43 15.04 16.50
C LEU A 161 -16.82 15.66 16.71
N GLY A 162 -16.89 16.96 16.96
CA GLY A 162 -18.14 17.70 17.11
C GLY A 162 -19.06 17.58 15.88
N TRP A 163 -18.50 17.65 14.67
CA TRP A 163 -19.26 17.46 13.44
C TRP A 163 -19.79 16.03 13.28
N PHE A 164 -18.98 15.01 13.58
CA PHE A 164 -19.46 13.62 13.55
C PHE A 164 -20.62 13.37 14.53
N PHE A 165 -20.54 13.91 15.76
CA PHE A 165 -21.62 13.78 16.74
C PHE A 165 -22.85 14.65 16.41
N ALA A 166 -22.69 15.76 15.68
CA ALA A 166 -23.80 16.58 15.22
C ALA A 166 -24.61 15.88 14.11
N ILE A 167 -23.94 15.14 13.21
CA ILE A 167 -24.57 14.43 12.08
C ILE A 167 -25.41 13.23 12.55
N GLY A 168 -25.00 12.55 13.63
CA GLY A 168 -25.75 11.40 14.18
C GLY A 168 -27.12 11.71 14.79
N ARG A 169 -27.54 12.99 14.84
CA ARG A 169 -28.87 13.42 15.34
C ARG A 169 -29.85 13.84 14.25
N ALA A 170 -29.45 13.81 12.98
CA ALA A 170 -30.39 14.00 11.88
C ALA A 170 -31.09 12.67 11.57
N GLU A 171 -32.01 12.24 12.44
CA GLU A 171 -33.06 11.32 12.00
C GLU A 171 -33.79 12.01 10.85
N VAL A 172 -33.62 11.46 9.64
CA VAL A 172 -34.50 11.78 8.52
C VAL A 172 -35.85 11.16 8.86
N THR A 173 -36.70 11.94 9.53
CA THR A 173 -38.13 11.65 9.61
C THR A 173 -38.67 11.71 8.18
N ILE A 174 -38.77 10.55 7.52
CA ILE A 174 -39.54 10.43 6.28
C ILE A 174 -41.02 10.53 6.68
N GLY A 175 -41.48 11.76 6.88
CA GLY A 175 -42.89 12.09 6.95
C GLY A 175 -43.51 12.01 5.55
N GLN A 176 -44.67 11.36 5.46
CA GLN A 176 -45.46 11.28 4.23
C GLN A 176 -45.77 12.66 3.63
N PRO A 177 -45.99 12.77 2.31
CA PRO A 177 -46.06 14.05 1.64
C PRO A 177 -47.46 14.65 1.78
N GLU A 178 -47.61 15.63 2.69
CA GLU A 178 -48.71 16.58 2.56
C GLU A 178 -48.26 17.74 1.66
N LEU A 179 -48.91 17.83 0.50
CA LEU A 179 -48.83 18.96 -0.42
C LEU A 179 -49.05 20.25 0.35
N HIS A 180 -48.06 21.16 0.40
CA HIS A 180 -48.31 22.59 0.35
C HIS A 180 -47.02 23.34 -0.06
N THR A 181 -47.07 23.91 -1.27
CA THR A 181 -46.49 25.21 -1.67
C THR A 181 -45.06 25.58 -1.23
N GLY A 182 -44.12 25.32 -2.14
CA GLY A 182 -43.08 26.24 -2.61
C GLY A 182 -42.27 27.05 -1.59
N VAL A 183 -41.09 26.56 -1.24
CA VAL A 183 -39.87 27.39 -1.09
C VAL A 183 -38.70 26.57 -1.64
N ALA A 184 -38.08 27.04 -2.72
CA ALA A 184 -36.85 26.47 -3.25
C ALA A 184 -35.70 26.86 -2.31
N TYR A 185 -35.04 25.88 -1.70
CA TYR A 185 -33.75 26.12 -1.06
C TYR A 185 -32.68 26.15 -2.16
N GLU A 186 -32.21 27.35 -2.47
CA GLU A 186 -31.06 27.58 -3.34
C GLU A 186 -29.82 27.05 -2.61
N LEU A 187 -29.20 25.99 -3.14
CA LEU A 187 -27.92 25.48 -2.67
C LEU A 187 -26.86 26.55 -2.95
N GLN A 188 -26.50 27.31 -1.93
CA GLN A 188 -25.42 28.28 -2.01
C GLN A 188 -24.10 27.51 -2.15
N GLU A 189 -23.51 27.50 -3.36
CA GLU A 189 -22.18 26.95 -3.58
C GLU A 189 -21.18 27.64 -2.62
N PRO A 190 -20.27 26.88 -1.98
CA PRO A 190 -19.26 27.48 -1.11
C PRO A 190 -18.37 28.43 -1.94
N PRO A 191 -17.95 29.57 -1.37
CA PRO A 191 -17.07 30.48 -2.09
C PRO A 191 -15.76 29.77 -2.46
N PRO A 192 -15.19 30.05 -3.64
CA PRO A 192 -14.00 29.36 -4.11
C PRO A 192 -12.84 29.59 -3.13
N VAL A 193 -12.28 28.50 -2.61
CA VAL A 193 -11.03 28.54 -1.87
C VAL A 193 -9.93 29.00 -2.82
N ALA A 194 -9.42 30.21 -2.62
CA ALA A 194 -8.28 30.71 -3.37
C ALA A 194 -7.05 29.85 -3.06
N VAL A 195 -6.68 28.97 -4.00
CA VAL A 195 -5.38 28.30 -4.00
C VAL A 195 -4.33 29.34 -4.40
N PRO A 196 -3.38 29.73 -3.53
CA PRO A 196 -2.30 30.60 -3.95
C PRO A 196 -1.42 29.85 -4.96
N ARG A 197 -1.44 30.31 -6.22
CA ARG A 197 -0.48 29.89 -7.23
C ARG A 197 0.93 30.30 -6.76
N ALA A 198 1.79 29.31 -6.57
CA ALA A 198 3.19 29.52 -6.30
C ALA A 198 3.85 30.28 -7.46
N ASN A 199 4.30 31.51 -7.18
CA ASN A 199 5.40 32.15 -7.91
C ASN A 199 6.45 32.54 -6.86
N ALA A 200 7.16 31.55 -6.33
CA ALA A 200 8.32 31.79 -5.49
C ALA A 200 9.53 32.11 -6.39
N VAL A 201 9.77 33.40 -6.59
CA VAL A 201 11.08 33.91 -6.99
C VAL A 201 12.03 33.70 -5.80
N VAL A 202 13.06 32.89 -6.01
CA VAL A 202 14.13 32.64 -5.03
C VAL A 202 14.87 33.96 -4.75
N LYS A 203 14.71 34.50 -3.54
CA LYS A 203 15.65 35.47 -2.97
C LYS A 203 16.34 34.81 -1.78
N HIS A 204 17.60 34.46 -1.95
CA HIS A 204 18.47 34.04 -0.85
C HIS A 204 18.68 35.21 0.11
N ARG A 205 18.31 35.01 1.38
CA ARG A 205 18.79 35.83 2.49
C ARG A 205 19.30 34.88 3.57
N LEU A 206 20.63 34.77 3.67
CA LEU A 206 21.28 34.11 4.80
C LEU A 206 20.89 34.85 6.08
N ILE A 207 20.38 34.11 7.07
CA ILE A 207 20.29 34.58 8.45
C ILE A 207 21.14 33.62 9.28
N THR A 208 22.28 34.12 9.74
CA THR A 208 23.18 33.49 10.71
C THR A 208 22.63 33.73 12.12
N THR A 209 22.24 32.67 12.82
CA THR A 209 21.89 32.74 14.25
C THR A 209 23.15 32.42 15.07
N ARG A 210 23.62 33.40 15.86
CA ARG A 210 24.64 33.19 16.90
C ARG A 210 23.98 32.57 18.13
N LEU A 211 24.55 31.48 18.65
CA LEU A 211 24.23 30.92 19.96
C LEU A 211 24.98 31.69 21.06
N PRO A 212 24.38 31.92 22.26
CA PRO A 212 25.09 32.48 23.40
C PRO A 212 25.93 31.40 24.09
N VAL A 213 27.16 31.78 24.48
CA VAL A 213 28.09 30.94 25.25
C VAL A 213 27.93 31.33 26.73
N GLU A 214 27.48 30.39 27.56
CA GLU A 214 27.47 30.51 29.02
C GLU A 214 28.82 30.05 29.57
N GLY A 215 29.40 30.86 30.47
CA GLY A 215 30.75 30.68 31.00
C GLY A 215 30.82 29.87 32.30
N TYR A 216 32.03 29.40 32.59
CA TYR A 216 32.47 28.99 33.93
C TYR A 216 33.87 29.58 34.18
N PRO A 217 34.15 30.21 35.33
CA PRO A 217 35.46 30.76 35.66
C PRO A 217 36.18 29.91 36.73
N PRO A 218 37.37 30.37 37.15
CA PRO A 218 38.69 29.85 36.79
C PRO A 218 39.12 28.56 37.51
#